data_AF-T0KZ81-F1
#
_entry.id   AF-T0KZ81-F1
#
_cell.length_a   1.000
_cell.length_b   1.000
_cell.length_c   1.000
_cell.angle_alpha   90.00
_cell.angle_beta   90.00
_cell.angle_gamma   90.00
#
_symmetry.space_group_name_H-M   'P 1'
#
loop_
_entity.id
_entity.type
_entity.pdbx_description
1 polymer ?
#
loop_
_entity_poly.entity_id
_entity_poly.type
_entity_poly.pdbx_seq_one_letter_code
_entity_poly.pdbx_strand_id
1 'polypeptide(L)'
;MNKEISTCLEDICYKIGFIFQMQDDYLNFNVKQSKKTSNDLEEKKLTWFTSKLQKDNDPDIIIFYEKGIITEKLNEKIKNLMKVYEIEIHRLVEELYAEMEEKNLVFLKEVVKMF
;
A
#
# COMPACT_ATOMS: atom_id res chain seq x y z
N MET A 1 -7.46 26.87 -22.04
CA MET A 1 -7.16 26.24 -20.73
C MET A 1 -6.47 24.92 -21.04
N ASN A 2 -5.17 24.83 -20.77
CA ASN A 2 -4.30 23.74 -21.24
C ASN A 2 -4.68 22.41 -20.59
N LYS A 3 -5.26 21.52 -21.38
CA LYS A 3 -5.76 20.20 -20.96
C LYS A 3 -4.63 19.19 -20.68
N GLU A 4 -3.41 19.45 -21.17
CA GLU A 4 -2.28 18.50 -21.10
C GLU A 4 -1.47 18.55 -19.80
N ILE A 5 -1.50 19.66 -19.05
CA ILE A 5 -0.77 19.77 -17.77
C ILE A 5 -1.54 19.08 -16.63
N SER A 6 -2.88 19.00 -16.75
CA SER A 6 -3.78 18.46 -15.73
C SER A 6 -3.58 16.96 -15.50
N THR A 7 -3.35 16.18 -16.57
CA THR A 7 -3.25 14.72 -16.50
C THR A 7 -1.97 14.26 -15.78
N CYS A 8 -0.87 15.00 -15.91
CA CYS A 8 0.41 14.62 -15.28
C CYS A 8 0.38 14.75 -13.74
N LEU A 9 -0.19 15.84 -13.20
CA LEU A 9 -0.21 16.05 -11.74
C LEU A 9 -1.21 15.12 -11.04
N GLU A 10 -2.36 14.88 -11.65
CA GLU A 10 -3.38 13.97 -11.12
C GLU A 10 -2.84 12.55 -10.99
N ASP A 11 -2.20 12.03 -12.04
CA ASP A 11 -1.59 10.69 -12.03
C ASP A 11 -0.49 10.57 -10.97
N ILE A 12 0.34 11.61 -10.81
CA ILE A 12 1.36 11.69 -9.76
C ILE A 12 0.71 11.66 -8.37
N CYS A 13 -0.34 12.45 -8.14
CA CYS A 13 -1.06 12.47 -6.87
C CYS A 13 -1.70 11.12 -6.56
N TYR A 14 -2.27 10.44 -7.56
CA TYR A 14 -2.80 9.09 -7.40
C TYR A 14 -1.72 8.09 -7.01
N LYS A 15 -0.54 8.13 -7.65
CA LYS A 15 0.59 7.26 -7.30
C LYS A 15 1.08 7.51 -5.88
N ILE A 16 1.24 8.77 -5.48
CA ILE A 16 1.60 9.13 -4.11
C ILE A 16 0.55 8.60 -3.13
N GLY A 17 -0.74 8.87 -3.37
CA GLY A 17 -1.82 8.40 -2.49
C GLY A 17 -1.85 6.87 -2.37
N PHE A 18 -1.60 6.17 -3.48
CA PHE A 18 -1.50 4.71 -3.48
C PHE A 18 -0.32 4.20 -2.65
N ILE A 19 0.88 4.76 -2.85
CA ILE A 19 2.09 4.44 -2.05
C ILE A 19 1.82 4.67 -0.55
N PHE A 20 1.17 5.78 -0.22
CA PHE A 20 0.86 6.13 1.17
C PHE A 20 -0.12 5.16 1.80
N GLN A 21 -1.18 4.76 1.09
CA GLN A 21 -2.13 3.78 1.61
C GLN A 21 -1.49 2.40 1.78
N MET A 22 -0.63 1.99 0.83
CA MET A 22 0.14 0.75 0.95
C MET A 22 1.01 0.76 2.21
N GLN A 23 1.68 1.88 2.49
CA GLN A 23 2.50 2.04 3.68
C GLN A 23 1.68 2.04 4.96
N ASP A 24 0.50 2.69 4.96
CA ASP A 24 -0.40 2.71 6.12
C ASP A 24 -0.85 1.29 6.51
N ASP A 25 -1.22 0.50 5.50
CA ASP A 25 -1.60 -0.91 5.65
C ASP A 25 -0.42 -1.74 6.17
N TYR A 26 0.79 -1.54 5.61
CA TYR A 26 2.00 -2.24 6.07
C TYR A 26 2.28 -1.93 7.54
N LEU A 27 2.21 -0.66 7.93
CA LEU A 27 2.41 -0.23 9.30
C LEU A 27 1.35 -0.81 10.23
N ASN A 28 0.11 -0.99 9.78
CA ASN A 28 -0.91 -1.66 10.58
C ASN A 28 -0.49 -3.10 10.95
N PHE A 29 0.06 -3.86 10.00
CA PHE A 29 0.54 -5.22 10.25
C PHE A 29 1.95 -5.28 10.88
N ASN A 30 2.76 -4.24 10.77
CA ASN A 30 4.07 -4.11 11.42
C ASN A 30 3.99 -3.34 12.74
N VAL A 31 3.27 -3.90 13.72
CA VAL A 31 3.02 -3.26 15.04
C VAL A 31 4.30 -2.86 15.78
N LYS A 32 5.42 -3.56 15.54
CA LYS A 32 6.71 -3.26 16.17
C LYS A 32 7.24 -1.88 15.77
N GLN A 33 6.95 -1.44 14.55
CA GLN A 33 7.41 -0.16 14.02
C GLN A 33 6.36 0.96 14.19
N SER A 34 5.06 0.62 14.17
CA SER A 34 4.00 1.62 14.01
C SER A 34 3.27 2.04 15.28
N LYS A 35 3.44 1.31 16.41
CA LYS A 35 2.60 1.44 17.63
C LYS A 35 1.09 1.25 17.37
N LYS A 36 0.69 0.77 16.18
CA LYS A 36 -0.70 0.45 15.84
C LYS A 36 -1.14 -0.88 16.47
N THR A 37 -2.45 -1.11 16.46
CA THR A 37 -3.11 -2.27 17.09
C THR A 37 -3.30 -3.47 16.16
N SER A 38 -2.92 -3.39 14.88
CA SER A 38 -3.10 -4.45 13.88
C SER A 38 -4.55 -4.96 13.77
N ASN A 39 -5.51 -4.04 13.70
CA ASN A 39 -6.94 -4.37 13.74
C ASN A 39 -7.65 -4.36 12.38
N ASP A 40 -6.95 -4.08 11.27
CA ASP A 40 -7.56 -3.99 9.94
C ASP A 40 -8.30 -5.27 9.50
N LEU A 41 -7.87 -6.46 9.94
CA LEU A 41 -8.58 -7.70 9.60
C LEU A 41 -9.87 -7.84 10.40
N GLU A 42 -9.84 -7.52 11.69
CA GLU A 42 -11.00 -7.52 12.57
C GLU A 42 -12.04 -6.51 12.07
N GLU A 43 -11.59 -5.39 11.52
CA GLU A 43 -12.42 -4.36 10.87
C GLU A 43 -12.86 -4.73 9.45
N LYS A 44 -12.47 -5.91 8.95
CA LYS A 44 -12.76 -6.40 7.59
C LYS A 44 -12.36 -5.44 6.47
N LYS A 45 -11.27 -4.69 6.67
CA LYS A 45 -10.78 -3.76 5.65
C LYS A 45 -10.27 -4.50 4.41
N LEU A 46 -10.39 -3.82 3.27
CA LEU A 46 -9.69 -4.18 2.05
C LEU A 46 -8.35 -3.46 2.02
N THR A 47 -7.35 -4.06 2.66
CA THR A 47 -5.96 -3.60 2.62
C THR A 47 -5.27 -4.06 1.34
N TRP A 48 -4.13 -3.46 1.01
CA TRP A 48 -3.27 -3.87 -0.09
C TRP A 48 -2.95 -5.38 -0.03
N PHE A 49 -2.66 -5.92 1.16
CA PHE A 49 -2.37 -7.35 1.34
C PHE A 49 -3.57 -8.25 1.00
N THR A 50 -4.74 -7.92 1.56
CA THR A 50 -5.97 -8.68 1.27
C THR A 50 -6.38 -8.57 -0.21
N SER A 51 -6.12 -7.43 -0.85
CA SER A 51 -6.39 -7.22 -2.27
C SER A 51 -5.53 -8.12 -3.17
N LYS A 52 -4.25 -8.35 -2.81
CA LYS A 52 -3.35 -9.25 -3.54
C LYS A 52 -3.82 -10.70 -3.44
N LEU A 53 -4.20 -11.16 -2.24
CA LEU A 53 -4.73 -12.51 -2.05
C LEU A 53 -6.08 -12.72 -2.76
N GLN A 54 -6.95 -11.71 -2.75
CA GLN A 54 -8.23 -11.76 -3.45
C GLN A 54 -8.05 -11.93 -4.96
N LYS A 55 -7.05 -11.26 -5.55
CA LYS A 55 -6.73 -11.39 -6.98
C LYS A 55 -6.35 -12.83 -7.37
N ASP A 56 -5.74 -13.55 -6.43
CA ASP A 56 -5.32 -14.94 -6.62
C ASP A 56 -6.43 -15.96 -6.24
N ASN A 57 -7.64 -15.49 -5.90
CA ASN A 57 -8.75 -16.29 -5.40
C ASN A 57 -8.35 -17.18 -4.21
N ASP A 58 -7.57 -16.62 -3.29
CA ASP A 58 -7.05 -17.37 -2.15
C ASP A 58 -8.17 -17.93 -1.26
N PRO A 59 -8.22 -19.25 -0.96
CA PRO A 59 -9.29 -19.81 -0.13
C PRO A 59 -9.41 -19.18 1.26
N ASP A 60 -8.29 -18.77 1.86
CA ASP A 60 -8.28 -18.14 3.19
C ASP A 60 -8.88 -16.74 3.15
N ILE A 61 -8.71 -15.98 2.05
CA ILE A 61 -9.30 -14.65 1.91
C ILE A 61 -10.79 -14.70 1.63
N ILE A 62 -11.25 -15.73 0.89
CA ILE A 62 -12.68 -15.98 0.65
C ILE A 62 -13.36 -16.29 1.99
N ILE A 63 -12.80 -17.23 2.76
CA ILE A 63 -13.31 -17.59 4.09
C ILE A 63 -13.36 -16.36 5.01
N PHE A 64 -12.32 -15.52 4.97
CA PHE A 64 -12.26 -14.29 5.74
C PHE A 64 -13.40 -13.31 5.41
N TYR A 65 -13.61 -12.97 4.13
CA TYR A 65 -14.66 -12.02 3.77
C TYR A 65 -16.07 -12.58 3.94
N GLU A 66 -16.29 -13.86 3.64
CA GLU A 66 -17.61 -14.48 3.76
C GLU A 66 -18.01 -14.74 5.21
N LYS A 67 -17.07 -15.19 6.04
CA LYS A 67 -17.36 -15.71 7.39
C LYS A 67 -16.77 -14.88 8.52
N GLY A 68 -15.92 -13.91 8.21
CA GLY A 68 -15.20 -13.11 9.21
C GLY A 68 -14.16 -13.92 9.99
N ILE A 69 -13.69 -15.04 9.45
CA ILE A 69 -12.73 -15.92 10.14
C ILE A 69 -11.31 -15.55 9.70
N ILE A 70 -10.49 -15.13 10.66
CA ILE A 70 -9.06 -14.89 10.47
C ILE A 70 -8.32 -16.20 10.79
N THR A 71 -7.76 -16.86 9.78
CA THR A 71 -7.03 -18.12 9.96
C THR A 71 -5.54 -17.84 10.21
N GLU A 72 -4.84 -18.78 10.86
CA GLU A 72 -3.37 -18.69 11.01
C GLU A 72 -2.69 -18.62 9.64
N LYS A 73 -3.19 -19.37 8.66
CA LYS A 73 -2.71 -19.33 7.27
C LYS A 73 -2.86 -17.97 6.62
N LEU A 74 -3.97 -17.27 6.86
CA LEU A 74 -4.15 -15.90 6.38
C LEU A 74 -3.08 -14.97 6.95
N ASN A 75 -2.83 -15.06 8.26
CA ASN A 75 -1.77 -14.29 8.92
C ASN A 75 -0.37 -14.62 8.36
N GLU A 76 -0.07 -15.89 8.12
CA GLU A 76 1.20 -16.30 7.50
C GLU A 76 1.34 -15.74 6.07
N LYS A 77 0.26 -15.76 5.28
CA LYS A 77 0.24 -15.18 3.93
C LYS A 77 0.48 -13.68 3.94
N ILE A 78 -0.17 -12.94 4.84
CA ILE A 78 0.07 -11.50 5.01
C ILE A 78 1.53 -11.24 5.39
N LYS A 79 2.09 -11.98 6.36
CA LYS A 79 3.51 -11.89 6.72
C LYS A 79 4.45 -12.15 5.54
N ASN A 80 4.12 -13.09 4.66
CA ASN A 80 4.90 -13.33 3.45
C ASN A 80 4.77 -12.19 2.43
N LEU A 81 3.57 -11.65 2.26
CA LEU A 81 3.34 -10.48 1.40
C LEU A 81 4.01 -9.21 1.92
N MET A 82 4.28 -9.07 3.23
CA MET A 82 5.11 -7.97 3.74
C MET A 82 6.51 -7.96 3.13
N LYS A 83 7.08 -9.13 2.79
CA LYS A 83 8.36 -9.18 2.07
C LYS A 83 8.24 -8.71 0.62
N VAL A 84 7.09 -8.97 -0.01
CA VAL A 84 6.78 -8.50 -1.36
C VAL A 84 6.55 -6.99 -1.35
N TYR A 85 5.86 -6.47 -0.34
CA TYR A 85 5.66 -5.03 -0.13
C TYR A 85 6.98 -4.27 -0.13
N GLU A 86 7.99 -4.74 0.61
CA GLU A 86 9.31 -4.07 0.68
C GLU A 86 9.93 -3.92 -0.72
N ILE A 87 9.77 -4.89 -1.61
CA ILE A 87 10.30 -4.77 -2.98
C ILE A 87 9.42 -3.83 -3.82
N GLU A 88 8.11 -3.97 -3.72
CA GLU A 88 7.16 -3.22 -4.56
C GLU A 88 7.13 -1.73 -4.22
N ILE A 89 7.24 -1.36 -2.93
CA ILE A 89 7.25 0.04 -2.50
C ILE A 89 8.49 0.78 -3.02
N HIS A 90 9.68 0.15 -2.97
CA HIS A 90 10.91 0.74 -3.51
C HIS A 90 10.79 0.98 -5.01
N ARG A 91 10.30 -0.03 -5.76
CA ARG A 91 10.06 0.11 -7.20
C ARG A 91 9.09 1.25 -7.52
N LEU A 92 7.96 1.34 -6.82
CA LEU A 92 6.96 2.40 -7.05
C LEU A 92 7.50 3.79 -6.74
N VAL A 93 8.31 3.92 -5.69
CA VAL A 93 8.98 5.19 -5.34
C VAL A 93 10.03 5.57 -6.39
N GLU A 94 10.81 4.63 -6.91
CA GLU A 94 11.75 4.88 -8.00
C GLU A 94 11.05 5.31 -9.30
N GLU A 95 9.93 4.65 -9.65
CA GLU A 95 9.10 5.04 -10.79
C GLU A 95 8.54 6.45 -10.62
N LEU A 96 8.05 6.78 -9.42
CA LEU A 96 7.56 8.12 -9.09
C LEU A 96 8.69 9.17 -9.21
N TYR A 97 9.90 8.86 -8.77
CA TYR A 97 11.06 9.74 -8.94
C TYR A 97 11.43 9.94 -10.42
N ALA A 98 11.35 8.90 -11.25
CA ALA A 98 11.68 8.98 -12.68
C ALA A 98 10.68 9.82 -13.49
N GLU A 99 9.41 9.86 -13.06
CA GLU A 99 8.35 10.61 -13.73
C GLU A 99 8.27 12.08 -13.34
N MET A 100 8.98 12.49 -12.27
CA MET A 100 8.92 13.85 -11.76
C MET A 100 9.97 14.78 -12.39
N GLU A 101 9.52 15.95 -12.84
CA GLU A 101 10.41 17.09 -13.14
C GLU A 101 11.17 17.56 -11.88
N GLU A 102 12.37 18.13 -12.07
CA GLU A 102 13.27 18.55 -10.98
C GLU A 102 12.61 19.46 -9.92
N LYS A 103 11.69 20.33 -10.33
CA LYS A 103 10.93 21.21 -9.42
C LYS A 103 9.95 20.45 -8.50
N ASN A 104 9.41 19.32 -8.96
CA ASN A 104 8.48 18.47 -8.20
C ASN A 104 9.25 17.49 -7.30
N LEU A 105 10.48 17.13 -7.68
CA LEU A 105 11.36 16.27 -6.88
C LEU A 105 11.71 16.87 -5.51
N VAL A 106 11.86 18.20 -5.43
CA VAL A 106 12.12 18.88 -4.15
C VAL A 106 10.95 18.69 -3.19
N PHE A 107 9.71 18.88 -3.66
CA PHE A 107 8.51 18.65 -2.86
C PHE A 107 8.38 17.18 -2.43
N LEU A 108 8.61 16.24 -3.34
CA LEU A 108 8.52 14.81 -3.02
C LEU A 108 9.57 14.38 -1.99
N LYS A 109 10.82 14.87 -2.10
CA LYS A 109 11.86 14.57 -1.10
C LYS A 109 11.47 15.03 0.29
N GLU A 110 10.79 16.17 0.41
CA GLU A 110 10.30 16.64 1.71
C GLU A 110 9.12 15.82 2.20
N VAL A 111 8.17 15.47 1.33
CA VAL A 111 7.02 14.61 1.68
C VAL A 111 7.45 13.20 2.09
N VAL A 112 8.41 12.59 1.39
CA VAL A 112 8.91 11.24 1.69
C VAL A 112 9.77 11.24 2.96
N LYS A 113 10.53 12.31 3.26
CA LYS A 113 11.32 12.44 4.50
C LYS A 113 10.48 12.60 5.77
N MET A 114 9.22 12.98 5.66
CA MET A 114 8.34 13.13 6.81
C MET A 114 7.94 11.78 7.44
N PHE A 115 8.38 10.66 6.87
CA PHE A 115 8.04 9.30 7.25
C PHE A 115 9.29 8.39 7.27
#